data_AF-A0A2D0A7W8-F1
#
_entry.id   AF-A0A2D0A7W8-F1
#
_cell.length_a   1.000
_cell.length_b   1.000
_cell.length_c   1.000
_cell.angle_alpha   90.00
_cell.angle_beta   90.00
_cell.angle_gamma   90.00
#
_symmetry.space_group_name_H-M   'P 1'
#
loop_
_entity.id
_entity.type
_entity.pdbx_description
1 polymer ?
#
loop_
_entity_poly.entity_id
_entity_poly.type
_entity_poly.pdbx_seq_one_letter_code
_entity_poly.pdbx_strand_id
1 'polypeptide(L)' 'MTAPSVGRIVHYVAYGTPGGEYKPEHRAAIITQVGEGGAVGLCVLNPTGQFFNTAVQEDQSGQKPGTWHWPERE' A
#
# COMPACT_ATOMS: atom_id res chain seq x y z
N MET A 1 -15.09 7.04 5.47
CA MET A 1 -13.68 6.77 5.13
C MET A 1 -12.84 7.93 5.63
N THR A 2 -11.70 7.67 6.27
CA THR A 2 -10.79 8.72 6.74
C THR A 2 -9.96 9.21 5.55
N ALA A 3 -9.85 10.53 5.37
CA ALA A 3 -9.03 11.09 4.30
C ALA A 3 -7.55 10.71 4.50
N PRO A 4 -6.82 10.31 3.44
CA PRO A 4 -5.39 10.02 3.55
C PRO A 4 -4.61 11.30 3.88
N SER A 5 -3.52 11.13 4.63
CA SER A 5 -2.61 12.22 4.98
C SER A 5 -1.18 11.70 5.09
N VAL A 6 -0.19 12.57 4.82
CA VAL A 6 1.23 12.24 4.97
C VAL A 6 1.53 11.75 6.39
N GLY A 7 2.42 10.75 6.50
CA GLY A 7 2.87 10.16 7.77
C GLY A 7 1.96 9.05 8.32
N ARG A 8 0.84 8.74 7.68
CA ARG A 8 -0.04 7.64 8.11
C ARG A 8 0.53 6.28 7.70
N ILE A 9 0.42 5.31 8.60
CA ILE A 9 0.73 3.90 8.34
C ILE A 9 -0.51 3.22 7.74
N VAL A 10 -0.31 2.51 6.64
CA VAL A 10 -1.33 1.80 5.85
C VAL A 10 -0.84 0.43 5.42
N HIS A 11 -1.72 -0.41 4.89
CA HIS A 11 -1.35 -1.66 4.23
C HIS A 11 -1.26 -1.46 2.71
N TYR A 12 -0.14 -1.89 2.12
CA TYR A 12 0.04 -2.03 0.68
C TYR A 12 -0.04 -3.50 0.29
N VAL A 13 -0.83 -3.84 -0.72
CA VAL A 13 -0.95 -5.22 -1.22
C VAL A 13 0.10 -5.46 -2.29
N ALA A 14 1.15 -6.20 -1.98
CA ALA A 14 2.23 -6.49 -2.95
C ALA A 14 1.75 -7.44 -4.07
N TYR A 15 2.31 -7.31 -5.27
CA TYR A 15 1.91 -8.11 -6.45
C TYR A 15 2.20 -9.61 -6.35
N GLY A 16 3.10 -10.04 -5.47
CA GLY A 16 3.73 -11.36 -5.57
C GLY A 16 4.66 -11.45 -6.78
N THR A 17 5.06 -12.66 -7.17
CA THR A 17 5.88 -12.86 -8.37
C THR A 17 5.08 -13.41 -9.55
N PRO A 18 5.44 -13.05 -10.79
CA PRO A 18 4.95 -13.74 -11.97
C PRO A 18 5.20 -15.25 -11.85
N GLY A 19 4.18 -16.08 -12.06
CA GLY A 19 4.26 -17.53 -11.89
C GLY A 19 3.89 -18.05 -10.50
N GLY A 20 3.62 -17.16 -9.53
CA GLY A 20 3.00 -17.54 -8.25
C GLY A 20 3.94 -18.17 -7.22
N GLU A 21 5.25 -18.09 -7.42
CA GLU A 21 6.25 -18.52 -6.44
C GLU A 21 6.06 -17.79 -5.09
N TYR A 22 5.72 -16.49 -5.16
CA TYR A 22 5.31 -15.69 -4.02
C TYR A 22 3.91 -15.12 -4.25
N LYS A 23 3.03 -15.33 -3.28
CA LYS A 23 1.66 -14.79 -3.31
C LYS A 23 1.66 -13.28 -3.03
N PRO A 24 0.60 -12.57 -3.45
CA PRO A 24 0.31 -11.25 -2.92
C PRO A 24 0.27 -11.27 -1.39
N GLU A 25 0.89 -10.27 -0.76
CA GLU A 25 0.97 -10.14 0.70
C GLU A 25 0.79 -8.68 1.11
N HIS A 26 0.16 -8.46 2.27
CA HIS A 26 0.06 -7.15 2.88
C HIS A 26 1.42 -6.74 3.44
N ARG A 27 1.86 -5.52 3.11
CA ARG A 27 3.08 -4.89 3.62
C ARG A 27 2.71 -3.59 4.32
N ALA A 28 3.40 -3.29 5.41
CA ALA A 28 3.30 -1.98 6.04
C ALA A 28 3.86 -0.91 5.08
N ALA A 29 3.16 0.21 4.97
CA ALA A 29 3.60 1.35 4.19
C ALA A 29 3.29 2.66 4.90
N ILE A 30 4.08 3.69 4.65
CA ILE A 30 3.85 5.06 5.14
C ILE A 30 3.48 5.95 3.96
N ILE A 31 2.41 6.72 4.10
CA ILE A 31 2.03 7.75 3.12
C ILE A 31 3.09 8.85 3.11
N THR A 32 3.78 9.03 1.99
CA THR A 32 4.78 10.08 1.79
C THR A 32 4.21 11.32 1.08
N GLN A 33 3.16 11.15 0.29
CA GLN A 33 2.48 12.22 -0.45
C GLN A 33 1.00 11.88 -0.65
N VAL A 34 0.15 12.90 -0.71
CA VAL A 34 -1.23 12.78 -1.21
C VAL A 34 -1.31 13.51 -2.55
N GLY A 35 -1.68 12.79 -3.60
CA GLY A 35 -1.80 13.29 -4.97
C GLY A 35 -3.23 13.62 -5.36
N GLU A 36 -3.41 14.06 -6.59
CA GLU A 36 -4.73 14.30 -7.18
C GLU A 36 -5.50 12.98 -7.38
N GLY A 37 -6.83 13.06 -7.38
CA GLY A 37 -7.69 11.89 -7.60
C GLY A 37 -7.62 10.82 -6.50
N GLY A 38 -7.08 11.15 -5.32
CA GLY A 38 -7.01 10.23 -4.18
C GLY A 38 -5.83 9.24 -4.20
N ALA A 39 -4.95 9.33 -5.20
CA ALA A 39 -3.71 8.55 -5.22
C ALA A 39 -2.75 9.01 -4.10
N VAL A 40 -1.95 8.08 -3.58
CA VAL A 40 -0.92 8.40 -2.58
C VAL A 40 0.46 7.91 -3.00
N GLY A 41 1.49 8.63 -2.56
CA GLY A 41 2.85 8.12 -2.54
C GLY A 41 3.06 7.27 -1.29
N LEU A 42 3.73 6.12 -1.44
CA LEU A 42 4.03 5.18 -0.36
C LEU A 42 5.53 4.91 -0.26
N CYS A 43 6.03 4.86 0.97
CA CYS A 43 7.24 4.13 1.31
C CYS A 43 6.80 2.76 1.84
N VAL A 44 7.06 1.69 1.08
CA VAL A 44 6.68 0.32 1.43
C VAL A 44 7.82 -0.36 2.15
N LEU A 45 7.54 -0.90 3.34
CA LEU A 45 8.50 -1.53 4.22
C LEU A 45 8.44 -3.04 4.05
N ASN A 46 9.58 -3.65 3.73
CA ASN A 46 9.78 -5.10 3.68
C ASN A 46 10.84 -5.50 4.72
N PRO A 47 10.89 -6.77 5.16
CA PRO A 47 11.87 -7.23 6.14
C PRO A 47 13.33 -6.94 5.77
N THR A 48 13.64 -6.88 4.47
CA THR A 48 15.01 -6.71 3.95
C THR A 48 15.26 -5.37 3.26
N GLY A 49 14.29 -4.44 3.29
CA GLY A 49 14.47 -3.13 2.66
C GLY A 49 13.17 -2.39 2.41
N GLN A 50 13.27 -1.28 1.69
CA GLN A 50 12.14 -0.44 1.36
C GLN A 50 12.18 -0.02 -0.10
N PHE A 51 11.00 0.22 -0.68
CA PHE A 51 10.88 0.85 -1.99
C PHE A 51 9.81 1.94 -1.94
N PHE A 52 9.84 2.83 -2.93
CA PHE A 52 8.90 3.95 -3.04
C PHE A 52 8.01 3.77 -4.27
N ASN A 53 6.71 3.94 -4.09
CA ASN A 53 5.74 3.99 -5.19
C ASN A 53 4.97 5.31 -5.09
N THR A 54 5.01 6.13 -6.14
CA THR A 54 4.57 7.52 -6.07
C THR A 54 3.09 7.73 -6.39
N ALA A 55 2.40 6.70 -6.89
CA ALA A 55 1.00 6.80 -7.28
C ALA A 55 0.26 5.46 -7.05
N VAL A 56 -0.28 5.29 -5.85
CA VAL A 56 -0.98 4.08 -5.42
C VAL A 56 -2.44 4.42 -5.15
N GLN A 57 -3.34 3.66 -5.78
CA GLN A 57 -4.79 3.81 -5.60
C GLN A 57 -5.26 3.03 -4.37
N GLU A 58 -6.31 3.55 -3.74
CA GLU A 58 -6.97 2.88 -2.62
C GLU A 58 -7.85 1.72 -3.12
N ASP A 59 -7.86 0.61 -2.38
CA ASP A 59 -8.85 -0.46 -2.51
C ASP A 59 -9.15 -1.02 -1.12
N GLN A 60 -10.24 -0.55 -0.52
CA GLN A 60 -10.65 -0.94 0.82
C GLN A 60 -11.01 -2.42 0.97
N SER A 61 -11.14 -3.19 -0.13
CA SER A 61 -11.30 -4.64 -0.02
C SER A 61 -10.00 -5.34 0.42
N GLY A 62 -8.84 -4.71 0.21
CA GLY A 62 -7.53 -5.30 0.48
C GLY A 62 -7.16 -6.47 -0.44
N GLN A 63 -7.91 -6.72 -1.51
CA GLN A 63 -7.74 -7.90 -2.37
C GLN A 63 -6.91 -7.62 -3.61
N LYS A 64 -6.93 -6.38 -4.12
CA LYS A 64 -6.27 -6.04 -5.38
C LYS A 64 -4.78 -5.78 -5.17
N PRO A 65 -3.87 -6.50 -5.85
CA PRO A 65 -2.46 -6.17 -5.75
C PRO A 65 -2.13 -4.82 -6.39
N GLY A 66 -1.16 -4.11 -5.81
CA GLY A 66 -0.76 -2.77 -6.22
C GLY A 66 -1.58 -1.62 -5.67
N THR A 67 -2.48 -1.90 -4.73
CA THR A 67 -3.30 -0.88 -4.06
C THR A 67 -2.94 -0.77 -2.57
N TRP A 68 -3.56 0.18 -1.89
CA TRP A 68 -3.45 0.33 -0.45
C TRP A 68 -4.82 0.38 0.23
N HIS A 69 -4.85 0.09 1.52
CA HIS A 69 -6.02 0.26 2.37
C HIS A 69 -5.64 0.61 3.80
N TRP A 70 -6.62 1.08 4.59
CA TRP A 70 -6.42 1.27 6.02
C TRP A 70 -6.21 -0.08 6.71
N PRO A 71 -5.35 -0.17 7.73
CA PRO A 71 -5.17 -1.41 8.48
C PRO A 71 -6.51 -1.89 9.07
N GLU A 72 -6.71 -3.20 9.09
CA GLU A 72 -7.86 -3.82 9.72
C GLU A 72 -7.90 -3.44 11.21
N ARG A 73 -9.10 -3.15 11.71
CA ARG A 73 -9.32 -2.93 13.15
C ARG A 73 -9.92 -4.21 13.72
N GLU A 74 -9.35 -4.69 14.82
CA GLU A 74 -10.02 -5.63 15.72
C GLU A 74 -11.10 -4.92 16.55
#